data_AF-A0A1W6TLK6-F1
#
_entry.id   AF-A0A1W6TLK6-F1
#
_cell.length_a   1.000
_cell.length_b   1.000
_cell.length_c   1.000
_cell.angle_alpha   90.00
_cell.angle_beta   90.00
_cell.angle_gamma   90.00
#
_symmetry.space_group_name_H-M   'P 1'
#
loop_
_entity.id
_entity.type
_entity.pdbx_description
1 polymer ?
#
loop_
_entity_poly.entity_id
_entity_poly.type
_entity_poly.pdbx_seq_one_letter_code
_entity_poly.pdbx_strand_id
1 'polypeptide(L)'
;MQTELLKDKLGNEYLAVIVPECLIRETLNSFYAHVGESEFSQMTQRQQIRDRGHYHLTALISPEFHLLKEEQQSSLVNQAVDLQILGLGRVIKDEQRCYYAVASSAAIAHLRESLGLPVKDLHITLGFTQYDIHGVDKGITTLIKGVSNA
;
A
#
# COMPACT_ATOMS: atom_id res chain seq x y z
N MET A 1 -0.02 14.85 -0.07
CA MET A 1 -1.23 14.02 0.19
C MET A 1 -1.51 14.07 1.68
N GLN A 2 -2.63 13.50 2.14
CA GLN A 2 -2.98 13.49 3.56
C GLN A 2 -3.54 12.15 4.00
N THR A 3 -3.53 11.90 5.31
CA THR A 3 -4.15 10.72 5.91
C THR A 3 -5.67 10.82 5.96
N GLU A 4 -6.34 9.69 5.77
CA GLU A 4 -7.79 9.55 5.73
C GLU A 4 -8.21 8.23 6.36
N LEU A 5 -9.47 8.14 6.80
CA LEU A 5 -10.05 6.90 7.31
C LEU A 5 -10.67 6.10 6.17
N LEU A 6 -10.23 4.86 6.03
CA LEU A 6 -10.83 3.87 5.14
C LEU A 6 -11.45 2.74 5.98
N LYS A 7 -12.33 1.96 5.34
CA LYS A 7 -13.00 0.82 5.99
C LYS A 7 -12.58 -0.49 5.36
N ASP A 8 -12.25 -1.46 6.21
CA ASP A 8 -11.95 -2.82 5.77
C ASP A 8 -13.24 -3.56 5.30
N LYS A 9 -13.12 -4.85 4.96
CA LYS A 9 -14.27 -5.66 4.51
C LYS A 9 -15.33 -5.89 5.59
N LEU A 10 -14.95 -5.79 6.87
CA LEU A 10 -15.83 -5.94 8.01
C LEU A 10 -16.43 -4.59 8.46
N GLY A 11 -15.99 -3.49 7.85
CA GLY A 11 -16.45 -2.13 8.16
C GLY A 11 -15.60 -1.42 9.21
N ASN A 12 -14.52 -2.04 9.71
CA ASN A 12 -13.65 -1.41 10.70
C ASN A 12 -12.76 -0.37 10.05
N GLU A 13 -12.55 0.73 10.77
CA GLU A 13 -11.74 1.84 10.29
C GLU A 13 -10.25 1.56 10.43
N TYR A 14 -9.48 2.12 9.50
CA TYR A 14 -8.03 2.10 9.53
C TYR A 14 -7.49 3.38 8.87
N LEU A 15 -6.27 3.78 9.25
CA LEU A 15 -5.66 5.00 8.75
C LEU A 15 -4.88 4.69 7.47
N ALA A 16 -5.18 5.43 6.41
CA ALA A 16 -4.52 5.27 5.11
C ALA A 16 -4.25 6.61 4.44
N VAL A 17 -3.56 6.57 3.30
CA VAL A 17 -3.36 7.71 2.41
C VAL A 17 -3.87 7.28 1.04
N ILE A 18 -4.85 7.99 0.48
CA ILE A 18 -5.26 7.77 -0.91
C ILE A 18 -4.16 8.26 -1.83
N VAL A 19 -3.74 7.40 -2.75
CA VAL A 19 -2.64 7.68 -3.67
C VAL A 19 -3.19 7.91 -5.06
N PRO A 20 -2.95 9.08 -5.67
CA PRO A 20 -3.38 9.33 -7.04
C PRO A 20 -2.58 8.46 -8.00
N GLU A 21 -3.27 7.91 -9.01
CA GLU A 21 -2.66 7.01 -10.00
C GLU A 21 -1.43 7.63 -10.69
N CYS A 22 -1.42 8.95 -10.89
CA CYS A 22 -0.29 9.64 -11.51
C CYS A 22 1.03 9.43 -10.76
N LEU A 23 1.00 9.23 -9.44
CA LEU A 23 2.20 9.02 -8.62
C LEU A 23 2.78 7.60 -8.78
N ILE A 24 1.92 6.62 -9.10
CA ILE A 24 2.31 5.21 -9.26
C ILE A 24 2.35 4.77 -10.73
N ARG A 25 2.14 5.69 -11.67
CA ARG A 25 2.02 5.40 -13.11
C ARG A 25 3.22 4.62 -13.65
N GLU A 26 4.44 5.04 -13.32
CA GLU A 26 5.63 4.32 -13.78
C GLU A 26 5.73 2.91 -13.20
N THR A 27 5.25 2.71 -11.98
CA THR A 27 5.19 1.39 -11.37
C THR A 27 4.07 0.52 -11.97
N LEU A 28 2.95 1.13 -12.39
CA LEU A 28 1.90 0.44 -13.15
C LEU A 28 2.39 0.05 -14.55
N ASN A 29 3.13 0.92 -15.25
CA ASN A 29 3.75 0.60 -16.54
C ASN A 29 4.74 -0.55 -16.40
N SER A 30 5.58 -0.48 -15.37
CA SER A 30 6.52 -1.53 -14.97
C SER A 30 5.82 -2.86 -14.69
N PHE A 31 4.70 -2.81 -13.96
CA PHE A 31 3.88 -3.98 -13.67
C PHE A 31 3.30 -4.58 -14.96
N TYR A 32 2.70 -3.75 -15.81
CA TYR A 32 2.17 -4.16 -17.11
C TYR A 32 3.25 -4.81 -17.98
N ALA A 33 4.43 -4.21 -18.09
CA ALA A 33 5.54 -4.75 -18.85
C ALA A 33 6.03 -6.10 -18.30
N HIS A 34 5.95 -6.30 -16.98
CA HIS A 34 6.43 -7.51 -16.31
C HIS A 34 5.49 -8.71 -16.44
N VAL A 35 4.17 -8.50 -16.45
CA VAL A 35 3.17 -9.60 -16.49
C VAL A 35 2.38 -9.70 -17.81
N GLY A 36 2.45 -8.66 -18.64
CA GLY A 36 1.65 -8.56 -19.86
C GLY A 36 0.19 -8.22 -19.61
N GLU A 37 -0.53 -7.90 -20.69
CA GLU A 37 -1.87 -7.31 -20.65
C GLU A 37 -2.91 -8.15 -19.90
N SER A 38 -3.00 -9.44 -20.22
CA SER A 38 -4.03 -10.32 -19.66
C SER A 38 -3.90 -10.47 -18.15
N GLU A 39 -2.68 -10.73 -17.64
CA GLU A 39 -2.46 -10.83 -16.20
C GLU A 39 -2.62 -9.47 -15.52
N PHE A 40 -2.08 -8.40 -16.12
CA PHE A 40 -2.20 -7.04 -15.58
C PHE A 40 -3.68 -6.65 -15.39
N SER A 41 -4.50 -6.83 -16.42
CA SER A 41 -5.92 -6.48 -16.38
C SER A 41 -6.66 -7.25 -15.29
N GLN A 42 -6.46 -8.57 -15.20
CA GLN A 42 -7.12 -9.39 -14.18
C GLN A 42 -6.68 -9.03 -12.77
N MET A 43 -5.38 -8.83 -12.55
CA MET A 43 -4.82 -8.57 -11.23
C MET A 43 -5.18 -7.18 -10.71
N THR A 44 -5.12 -6.16 -11.57
CA THR A 44 -5.53 -4.78 -11.21
C THR A 44 -7.03 -4.70 -10.98
N GLN A 45 -7.85 -5.37 -11.80
CA GLN A 45 -9.31 -5.41 -11.59
C GLN A 45 -9.68 -5.97 -10.20
N ARG A 46 -9.01 -7.03 -9.75
CA ARG A 46 -9.23 -7.58 -8.39
C ARG A 46 -8.86 -6.58 -7.29
N GLN A 47 -7.76 -5.85 -7.46
CA GLN A 47 -7.38 -4.79 -6.53
C GLN A 47 -8.40 -3.64 -6.54
N GLN A 48 -8.83 -3.19 -7.71
CA GLN A 48 -9.82 -2.11 -7.85
C GLN A 48 -11.17 -2.49 -7.24
N ILE A 49 -11.62 -3.74 -7.38
CA ILE A 49 -12.84 -4.23 -6.72
C ILE A 49 -12.65 -4.25 -5.20
N ARG A 50 -11.51 -4.77 -4.72
CA ARG A 50 -11.20 -4.84 -3.28
C ARG A 50 -11.17 -3.45 -2.65
N ASP A 51 -10.52 -2.50 -3.33
CA ASP A 51 -10.23 -1.16 -2.83
C ASP A 51 -11.17 -0.11 -3.41
N ARG A 52 -12.34 -0.52 -3.92
CA ARG A 52 -13.42 0.37 -4.34
C ARG A 52 -12.99 1.47 -5.32
N GLY A 53 -12.07 1.16 -6.22
CA GLY A 53 -11.62 2.06 -7.28
C GLY A 53 -10.46 3.00 -6.91
N HIS A 54 -9.78 2.78 -5.77
CA HIS A 54 -8.67 3.62 -5.35
C HIS A 54 -7.42 2.81 -5.02
N TYR A 55 -6.26 3.46 -5.19
CA TYR A 55 -5.00 3.01 -4.63
C TYR A 55 -4.78 3.71 -3.29
N HIS A 56 -4.25 2.99 -2.32
CA HIS A 56 -3.97 3.56 -1.02
C HIS A 56 -2.74 2.90 -0.37
N LEU A 57 -2.17 3.62 0.58
CA LEU A 57 -1.12 3.14 1.46
C LEU A 57 -1.67 3.08 2.88
N THR A 58 -1.55 1.93 3.53
CA THR A 58 -1.98 1.77 4.93
C THR A 58 -0.93 2.34 5.89
N ALA A 59 -1.30 3.38 6.63
CA ALA A 59 -0.46 3.98 7.68
C ALA A 59 -0.57 3.18 8.99
N LEU A 60 -1.81 2.87 9.39
CA LEU A 60 -2.14 2.02 10.55
C LEU A 60 -3.17 0.99 10.14
N ILE A 61 -2.98 -0.27 10.52
CA ILE A 61 -4.01 -1.30 10.34
C ILE A 61 -5.14 -1.11 11.36
N SER A 62 -6.30 -1.72 11.12
CA SER A 62 -7.46 -1.52 11.99
C SER A 62 -7.19 -1.83 13.48
N PRO A 63 -6.51 -2.94 13.86
CA PRO A 63 -6.17 -3.17 15.26
C PRO A 63 -5.24 -2.08 15.85
N GLU A 64 -4.24 -1.62 15.10
CA GLU A 64 -3.33 -0.55 15.56
C GLU A 64 -4.11 0.76 15.80
N PHE A 65 -5.02 1.10 14.90
CA PHE A 65 -5.83 2.32 14.99
C PHE A 65 -6.79 2.29 16.19
N HIS A 66 -7.48 1.18 16.42
CA HIS A 66 -8.46 1.05 17.52
C HIS A 66 -7.84 0.87 18.91
N LEU A 67 -6.52 0.61 19.00
CA LEU A 67 -5.81 0.65 20.28
C LEU A 67 -5.54 2.08 20.77
N LEU A 68 -5.69 3.08 19.90
CA LEU A 68 -5.50 4.49 20.23
C LEU A 68 -6.74 5.06 20.94
N LYS A 69 -6.52 6.08 21.78
CA LYS A 69 -7.62 6.88 22.34
C LYS A 69 -8.31 7.69 21.23
N GLU A 70 -9.59 7.99 21.38
CA GLU A 70 -10.39 8.75 20.40
C GLU A 70 -9.78 10.10 20.01
N GLU A 71 -9.19 10.81 20.99
CA GLU A 71 -8.47 12.08 20.75
C GLU A 71 -7.27 11.89 19.82
N GLN A 72 -6.52 10.79 20.00
CA GLN A 72 -5.40 10.45 19.14
C GLN A 72 -5.93 10.09 17.75
N GLN A 73 -6.93 9.22 17.65
CA GLN A 73 -7.54 8.83 16.36
C GLN A 73 -7.96 10.05 15.55
N SER A 74 -8.66 11.00 16.18
CA SER A 74 -9.12 12.23 15.55
C SER A 74 -7.97 13.10 15.07
N SER A 75 -6.90 13.22 15.86
CA SER A 75 -5.72 14.01 15.51
C SER A 75 -4.93 13.46 14.33
N LEU A 76 -5.07 12.17 14.01
CA LEU A 76 -4.31 11.51 12.95
C LEU A 76 -4.93 11.67 11.55
N VAL A 77 -6.16 12.17 11.45
CA VAL A 77 -6.85 12.39 10.17
C VAL A 77 -6.44 13.75 9.59
N ASN A 78 -6.33 13.85 8.27
CA ASN A 78 -5.88 15.04 7.53
C ASN A 78 -4.44 15.48 7.83
N GLN A 79 -3.58 14.57 8.30
CA GLN A 79 -2.17 14.85 8.50
C GLN A 79 -1.44 14.81 7.15
N ALA A 80 -0.57 15.78 6.91
CA ALA A 80 0.20 15.85 5.67
C ALA A 80 1.20 14.68 5.59
N VAL A 81 1.32 14.09 4.40
CA VAL A 81 2.20 12.95 4.13
C VAL A 81 3.07 13.23 2.91
N ASP A 82 4.39 13.09 3.11
CA ASP A 82 5.37 12.89 2.05
C ASP A 82 5.35 11.42 1.61
N LEU A 83 5.41 11.17 0.31
CA LEU A 83 5.42 9.81 -0.21
C LEU A 83 6.37 9.72 -1.39
N GLN A 84 7.28 8.78 -1.32
CA GLN A 84 8.22 8.47 -2.39
C GLN A 84 8.01 7.03 -2.83
N ILE A 85 7.88 6.82 -4.14
CA ILE A 85 7.81 5.49 -4.75
C ILE A 85 9.23 5.02 -5.05
N LEU A 86 9.59 3.84 -4.54
CA LEU A 86 10.92 3.24 -4.68
C LEU A 86 11.01 2.28 -5.86
N GLY A 87 9.90 1.66 -6.23
CA GLY A 87 9.82 0.77 -7.40
C GLY A 87 8.77 -0.33 -7.27
N LEU A 88 8.75 -1.22 -8.26
CA LEU A 88 7.86 -2.38 -8.29
C LEU A 88 8.38 -3.48 -7.37
N GLY A 89 7.59 -3.84 -6.38
CA GLY A 89 7.81 -4.99 -5.50
C GLY A 89 6.91 -6.17 -5.85
N ARG A 90 7.35 -7.37 -5.49
CA ARG A 90 6.57 -8.59 -5.64
C ARG A 90 6.84 -9.59 -4.52
N VAL A 91 5.77 -10.21 -4.05
CA VAL A 91 5.84 -11.47 -3.31
C VAL A 91 5.14 -12.58 -4.08
N ILE A 92 5.71 -13.79 -3.97
CA ILE A 92 5.08 -15.04 -4.37
C ILE A 92 5.01 -15.94 -3.14
N LYS A 93 3.83 -16.47 -2.86
CA LYS A 93 3.62 -17.51 -1.85
C LYS A 93 2.72 -18.58 -2.46
N ASP A 94 3.23 -19.80 -2.52
CA ASP A 94 2.62 -20.90 -3.26
C ASP A 94 2.36 -20.47 -4.73
N GLU A 95 1.13 -20.58 -5.21
CA GLU A 95 0.74 -20.13 -6.56
C GLU A 95 0.31 -18.65 -6.60
N GLN A 96 0.28 -17.97 -5.45
CA GLN A 96 -0.21 -16.59 -5.36
C GLN A 96 0.87 -15.56 -5.58
N ARG A 97 0.52 -14.54 -6.37
CA ARG A 97 1.39 -13.41 -6.66
C ARG A 97 0.70 -12.11 -6.26
N CYS A 98 1.43 -11.25 -5.58
CA CYS A 98 1.00 -9.89 -5.29
C CYS A 98 2.08 -8.91 -5.76
N TYR A 99 1.67 -7.91 -6.52
CA TYR A 99 2.51 -6.80 -6.95
C TYR A 99 2.06 -5.52 -6.26
N TYR A 100 3.03 -4.70 -5.91
CA TYR A 100 2.83 -3.46 -5.16
C TYR A 100 3.91 -2.45 -5.50
N ALA A 101 3.61 -1.16 -5.37
CA ALA A 101 4.64 -0.13 -5.34
C ALA A 101 5.24 -0.09 -3.94
N VAL A 102 6.53 -0.38 -3.82
CA VAL A 102 7.28 -0.16 -2.56
C VAL A 102 7.45 1.33 -2.38
N ALA A 103 7.20 1.84 -1.18
CA ALA A 103 7.22 3.25 -0.90
C ALA A 103 7.97 3.57 0.40
N SER A 104 8.29 4.85 0.57
CA SER A 104 8.80 5.42 1.82
C SER A 104 8.10 6.73 2.13
N SER A 105 8.00 7.05 3.42
CA SER A 105 7.43 8.28 3.93
C SER A 105 8.04 8.59 5.29
N ALA A 106 8.70 9.74 5.41
CA ALA A 106 9.25 10.18 6.69
C ALA A 106 8.13 10.54 7.68
N ALA A 107 7.05 11.16 7.20
CA ALA A 107 5.89 11.51 8.01
C ALA A 107 5.22 10.27 8.62
N ILE A 108 5.00 9.21 7.82
CA ILE A 108 4.41 7.96 8.35
C ILE A 108 5.37 7.23 9.29
N ALA A 109 6.68 7.23 9.00
CA ALA A 109 7.67 6.66 9.89
C ALA A 109 7.68 7.35 11.26
N HIS A 110 7.69 8.69 11.27
CA HIS A 110 7.64 9.48 12.49
C HIS A 110 6.31 9.32 13.24
N LEU A 111 5.18 9.28 12.53
CA LEU A 111 3.87 9.00 13.11
C LEU A 111 3.89 7.67 13.86
N ARG A 112 4.37 6.59 13.22
CA ARG A 112 4.44 5.27 13.87
C ARG A 112 5.37 5.27 15.08
N GLU A 113 6.52 5.91 14.98
CA GLU A 113 7.47 6.09 16.09
C GLU A 113 6.82 6.79 17.30
N SER A 114 6.12 7.92 17.07
CA SER A 114 5.43 8.68 18.13
C SER A 114 4.34 7.88 18.85
N LEU A 115 3.80 6.85 18.20
CA LEU A 115 2.80 5.94 18.76
C LEU A 115 3.43 4.69 19.39
N GLY A 116 4.76 4.55 19.38
CA GLY A 116 5.46 3.37 19.86
C GLY A 116 5.23 2.12 18.99
N LEU A 117 4.85 2.30 17.73
CA LEU A 117 4.58 1.22 16.79
C LEU A 117 5.86 0.82 16.03
N PRO A 118 6.00 -0.46 15.65
CA PRO A 118 7.15 -0.91 14.88
C PRO A 118 7.19 -0.25 13.50
N VAL A 119 8.40 -0.16 12.94
CA VAL A 119 8.61 0.21 11.53
C VAL A 119 7.82 -0.75 10.63
N LYS A 120 7.25 -0.21 9.55
CA LYS A 120 6.39 -0.95 8.62
C LYS A 120 6.92 -0.82 7.20
N ASP A 121 6.85 -1.92 6.47
CA ASP A 121 7.05 -1.91 5.02
C ASP A 121 5.88 -1.18 4.35
N LEU A 122 6.14 0.06 3.94
CA LEU A 122 5.16 0.89 3.27
C LEU A 122 5.06 0.46 1.80
N HIS A 123 3.84 0.15 1.37
CA HIS A 123 3.56 -0.29 0.01
C HIS A 123 2.13 0.07 -0.40
N ILE A 124 1.91 0.11 -1.71
CA ILE A 124 0.61 0.33 -2.34
C ILE A 124 0.32 -0.88 -3.21
N THR A 125 -0.69 -1.68 -2.87
CA THR A 125 -1.06 -2.86 -3.65
C THR A 125 -1.55 -2.44 -5.04
N LEU A 126 -0.97 -3.02 -6.09
CA LEU A 126 -1.32 -2.75 -7.49
C LEU A 126 -2.18 -3.86 -8.08
N GLY A 127 -1.94 -5.11 -7.67
CA GLY A 127 -2.69 -6.25 -8.18
C GLY A 127 -2.26 -7.57 -7.56
N PHE A 128 -3.15 -8.56 -7.61
CA PHE A 128 -2.90 -9.91 -7.10
C PHE A 128 -3.69 -10.98 -7.87
N THR A 129 -3.23 -12.23 -7.79
CA THR A 129 -3.83 -13.37 -8.52
C THR A 129 -5.17 -13.80 -7.95
N GLN A 130 -5.30 -13.99 -6.64
CA GLN A 130 -6.60 -14.34 -6.01
C GLN A 130 -6.91 -13.44 -4.82
N TYR A 131 -5.91 -13.25 -3.96
CA TYR A 131 -6.00 -12.39 -2.79
C TYR A 131 -4.64 -11.72 -2.53
N ASP A 132 -4.67 -10.63 -1.78
CA ASP A 132 -3.45 -10.00 -1.28
C ASP A 132 -2.79 -10.90 -0.23
N ILE A 133 -1.47 -10.95 -0.26
CA ILE A 133 -0.66 -11.79 0.62
C ILE A 133 -0.25 -10.95 1.83
N HIS A 134 -0.63 -11.39 3.03
CA HIS A 134 -0.31 -10.73 4.29
C HIS A 134 0.71 -11.53 5.12
N GLY A 135 1.34 -10.90 6.11
CA GLY A 135 2.28 -11.55 7.03
C GLY A 135 3.64 -11.89 6.40
N VAL A 136 4.04 -11.15 5.38
CA VAL A 136 5.29 -11.31 4.62
C VAL A 136 5.96 -9.94 4.46
N ASP A 137 7.27 -9.93 4.28
CA ASP A 137 8.04 -8.73 3.92
C ASP A 137 7.52 -8.17 2.59
N LYS A 138 7.30 -6.86 2.53
CA LYS A 138 6.92 -6.10 1.33
C LYS A 138 7.75 -4.82 1.16
N GLY A 139 8.89 -4.76 1.83
CA GLY A 139 9.81 -3.64 1.82
C GLY A 139 10.80 -3.72 0.67
N ILE A 140 11.91 -3.00 0.82
CA ILE A 140 12.94 -2.83 -0.20
C ILE A 140 13.58 -4.14 -0.69
N THR A 141 13.56 -5.19 0.13
CA THR A 141 14.12 -6.52 -0.18
C THR A 141 13.32 -7.23 -1.27
N THR A 142 12.07 -6.80 -1.51
CA THR A 142 11.13 -7.40 -2.46
C THR A 142 11.10 -6.70 -3.84
N LEU A 143 11.89 -5.64 -4.00
CA LEU A 143 12.01 -4.91 -5.26
C LEU A 143 12.47 -5.84 -6.40
N ILE A 144 11.79 -5.77 -7.54
CA ILE A 144 12.17 -6.50 -8.74
C ILE A 144 13.36 -5.77 -9.39
N LYS A 145 14.53 -6.44 -9.45
CA LYS A 145 15.72 -5.89 -10.10
C LYS A 145 15.53 -5.80 -11.62
N GLY A 146 16.01 -4.72 -12.23
CA GLY A 146 15.99 -4.52 -13.69
C GLY A 146 14.74 -3.83 -14.22
N VAL A 147 13.84 -3.40 -13.33
CA VAL A 147 12.66 -2.61 -13.67
C VAL A 147 12.93 -1.17 -13.22
N SER A 148 13.71 -0.45 -14.01
CA SER A 148 14.08 0.94 -13.74
C SER A 148 12.95 1.86 -14.18
N ASN A 149 12.50 2.78 -13.31
CA ASN A 149 11.76 3.96 -13.77
C ASN A 149 12.73 4.75 -14.66
N ALA A 150 12.46 4.77 -15.97
CA ALA A 150 13.18 5.60 -16.94
C ALA A 150 12.74 7.07 -16.82
#